data_AF-A0A3B3TRQ6-F1
#
_entry.id   AF-A0A3B3TRQ6-F1
#
_cell.length_a   1.000
_cell.length_b   1.000
_cell.length_c   1.000
_cell.angle_alpha   90.00
_cell.angle_beta   90.00
_cell.angle_gamma   90.00
#
_symmetry.space_group_name_H-M   'P 1'
#
loop_
_entity.id
_entity.type
_entity.pdbx_description
1 polymer ?
#
loop_
_entity_poly.entity_id
_entity_poly.type
_entity_poly.pdbx_seq_one_letter_code
_entity_poly.pdbx_strand_id
1 'polypeptide(L)'
;TREKLFTAASQGDGAQLHGLLDFLQLHRKRLTNESNGKTVLLKAFLNLKDGRNDTIEVLMDIAEKTLDSESFINAAYTDPSYKGQTALHVAIERRSLHYVKLLVQKGADVQAKASGTFFQRNTKLGFYFGELPLSLAACTNQPEVVSFLLENPHRRADPTDRDSQGNTVLHIGSTFSCKSVQNRPEMLQIEPLRSLLQDKWQRFASKLFLLNFLSYLLYLAVFTTAAFYRKDGQPPFPVENVPADHLRCLGEIISVLGAASNAAYFEMSLCLLTDSLKFCCDFLQAALLLLCAVLYCCGRTEYVGLLVLSLALAWMNVLYYTRGSRQLGIYNVMMQRMILGDLLHFLCVYIVLLFGFSAAVCTLIDDSPGGSPTNDSVPRQRSFNVETFKCEKPSYNDIGFTTLELFKFTIGMGDLEFTDHVQNQTVFYVLLICYIVLTYILMLNMLIALMGNTVERIKEQSQTIWNLQRAFTILDMERTLPRWLRTKLQSGVSEMVCVRNDQDDARRFVRVTEINWKKWRSDVGVKLKEEPAGQLTTARTEEETSGKTSGVPSLLFPVA
;
A
#
# COMPACT_ATOMS: atom_id res chain seq x y z
N THR A 1 -55.57 -16.28 12.49
CA THR A 1 -54.43 -15.99 13.39
C THR A 1 -53.22 -15.61 12.55
N ARG A 2 -52.25 -14.86 13.12
CA ARG A 2 -51.04 -14.42 12.41
C ARG A 2 -50.29 -15.60 11.76
N GLU A 3 -50.12 -16.70 12.48
CA GLU A 3 -49.43 -17.88 11.97
C GLU A 3 -50.07 -18.43 10.69
N LYS A 4 -51.41 -18.60 10.66
CA LYS A 4 -52.13 -19.04 9.45
C LYS A 4 -51.84 -18.15 8.24
N LEU A 5 -51.74 -16.83 8.44
CA LEU A 5 -51.43 -15.88 7.39
C LEU A 5 -50.00 -16.04 6.84
N PHE A 6 -49.02 -16.25 7.73
CA PHE A 6 -47.64 -16.52 7.34
C PHE A 6 -47.47 -17.92 6.72
N THR A 7 -48.24 -18.92 7.17
CA THR A 7 -48.27 -20.27 6.58
C THR A 7 -48.84 -20.23 5.17
N ALA A 8 -49.98 -19.56 4.96
CA ALA A 8 -50.58 -19.38 3.64
C ALA A 8 -49.60 -18.71 2.66
N ALA A 9 -48.97 -17.60 3.08
CA ALA A 9 -47.95 -16.89 2.30
C ALA A 9 -46.73 -17.77 1.98
N SER A 10 -46.35 -18.68 2.88
CA SER A 10 -45.23 -19.61 2.64
C SER A 10 -45.58 -20.77 1.71
N GLN A 11 -46.83 -21.22 1.73
CA GLN A 11 -47.33 -22.29 0.87
C GLN A 11 -47.68 -21.78 -0.53
N GLY A 12 -47.93 -20.48 -0.66
CA GLY A 12 -48.33 -19.85 -1.91
C GLY A 12 -49.77 -20.13 -2.31
N ASP A 13 -50.62 -20.50 -1.34
CA ASP A 13 -52.02 -20.85 -1.58
C ASP A 13 -52.92 -19.64 -1.31
N GLY A 14 -53.36 -18.98 -2.39
CA GLY A 14 -54.25 -17.82 -2.33
C GLY A 14 -55.65 -18.14 -1.79
N ALA A 15 -56.12 -19.40 -1.90
CA ALA A 15 -57.46 -19.78 -1.46
C ALA A 15 -57.61 -19.69 0.07
N GLN A 16 -56.51 -19.90 0.81
CA GLN A 16 -56.48 -19.79 2.27
C GLN A 16 -56.64 -18.33 2.77
N LEU A 17 -56.57 -17.35 1.88
CA LEU A 17 -56.73 -15.93 2.20
C LEU A 17 -58.17 -15.42 1.96
N HIS A 18 -59.08 -16.26 1.48
CA HIS A 18 -60.49 -15.88 1.36
C HIS A 18 -61.11 -15.57 2.74
N GLY A 19 -61.86 -14.46 2.82
CA GLY A 19 -62.45 -13.94 4.06
C GLY A 19 -61.49 -13.11 4.93
N LEU A 20 -60.22 -12.94 4.53
CA LEU A 20 -59.28 -12.09 5.25
C LEU A 20 -59.67 -10.61 5.20
N LEU A 21 -60.17 -10.13 4.06
CA LEU A 21 -60.62 -8.75 3.89
C LEU A 21 -61.76 -8.41 4.85
N ASP A 22 -62.79 -9.25 4.90
CA ASP A 22 -63.96 -9.07 5.77
C ASP A 22 -63.54 -9.05 7.24
N PHE A 23 -62.61 -9.94 7.61
CA PHE A 23 -62.05 -9.98 8.96
C PHE A 23 -61.28 -8.70 9.33
N LEU A 24 -60.46 -8.17 8.41
CA LEU A 24 -59.69 -6.94 8.65
C LEU A 24 -60.60 -5.72 8.80
N GLN A 25 -61.65 -5.63 7.98
CA GLN A 25 -62.66 -4.56 8.03
C GLN A 25 -63.49 -4.64 9.32
N LEU A 26 -63.98 -5.84 9.68
CA LEU A 26 -64.79 -6.06 10.89
C LEU A 26 -64.04 -5.69 12.18
N HIS A 27 -62.74 -5.99 12.23
CA HIS A 27 -61.91 -5.73 13.42
C HIS A 27 -61.08 -4.45 13.34
N ARG A 28 -61.21 -3.65 12.26
CA ARG A 28 -60.40 -2.43 11.99
C ARG A 28 -58.89 -2.65 12.22
N LYS A 29 -58.36 -3.78 11.75
CA LYS A 29 -56.94 -4.13 11.88
C LYS A 29 -56.20 -3.81 10.58
N ARG A 30 -54.94 -3.35 10.73
CA ARG A 30 -54.02 -3.13 9.61
C ARG A 30 -53.12 -4.34 9.37
N LEU A 31 -52.64 -4.47 8.14
CA LEU A 31 -51.69 -5.53 7.74
C LEU A 31 -50.28 -5.30 8.28
N THR A 32 -49.93 -4.06 8.63
CA THR A 32 -48.65 -3.66 9.21
C THR A 32 -48.74 -3.74 10.75
N ASN A 33 -47.93 -4.60 11.40
CA ASN A 33 -47.88 -4.67 12.86
C ASN A 33 -46.42 -4.82 13.37
N GLU A 34 -46.14 -4.24 14.53
CA GLU A 34 -44.88 -3.55 14.86
C GLU A 34 -43.69 -4.42 15.32
N SER A 35 -43.82 -5.75 15.42
CA SER A 35 -42.85 -6.50 16.24
C SER A 35 -41.41 -6.55 15.68
N ASN A 36 -41.22 -6.70 14.35
CA ASN A 36 -39.88 -6.83 13.73
C ASN A 36 -39.80 -6.29 12.27
N GLY A 37 -40.82 -5.57 11.79
CA GLY A 37 -40.91 -5.16 10.37
C GLY A 37 -41.13 -6.32 9.38
N LYS A 38 -41.22 -7.57 9.86
CA LYS A 38 -41.54 -8.77 9.08
C LYS A 38 -42.98 -8.74 8.58
N THR A 39 -43.19 -8.27 7.36
CA THR A 39 -44.49 -8.33 6.70
C THR A 39 -44.75 -9.69 6.07
N VAL A 40 -46.04 -10.02 5.94
CA VAL A 40 -46.50 -11.22 5.21
C VAL A 40 -46.06 -11.16 3.75
N LEU A 41 -46.02 -9.94 3.18
CA LEU A 41 -45.53 -9.68 1.83
C LEU A 41 -44.06 -10.08 1.65
N LEU A 42 -43.19 -9.65 2.57
CA LEU A 42 -41.77 -10.06 2.57
C LEU A 42 -41.62 -11.58 2.67
N LYS A 43 -42.45 -12.25 3.48
CA LYS A 43 -42.43 -13.72 3.57
C LYS A 43 -42.86 -14.40 2.28
N ALA A 44 -43.88 -13.87 1.59
CA ALA A 44 -44.34 -14.38 0.30
C ALA A 44 -43.24 -14.25 -0.79
N PHE A 45 -42.55 -13.10 -0.85
CA PHE A 45 -41.42 -12.88 -1.76
C PHE A 45 -40.19 -13.75 -1.47
N LEU A 46 -39.97 -14.12 -0.21
CA LEU A 46 -38.92 -15.06 0.14
C LEU A 46 -39.23 -16.49 -0.33
N ASN A 47 -40.51 -16.85 -0.45
CA ASN A 47 -40.98 -18.19 -0.80
C ASN A 47 -41.71 -18.19 -2.15
N LEU A 48 -40.97 -17.98 -3.24
CA LEU A 48 -41.49 -18.12 -4.60
C LEU A 48 -41.34 -19.58 -5.06
N LYS A 49 -42.42 -20.19 -5.54
CA LYS A 49 -42.40 -21.50 -6.20
C LYS A 49 -42.38 -21.26 -7.70
N ASP A 50 -41.35 -21.74 -8.40
CA ASP A 50 -41.15 -21.48 -9.84
C ASP A 50 -41.22 -19.98 -10.23
N GLY A 51 -40.77 -19.11 -9.33
CA GLY A 51 -40.79 -17.66 -9.54
C GLY A 51 -42.17 -17.00 -9.39
N ARG A 52 -43.19 -17.73 -8.94
CA ARG A 52 -44.55 -17.21 -8.66
C ARG A 52 -45.03 -17.54 -7.25
N ASN A 53 -45.94 -16.71 -6.77
CA ASN A 53 -46.68 -16.91 -5.53
C ASN A 53 -48.02 -16.13 -5.62
N ASP A 54 -49.11 -16.87 -5.75
CA ASP A 54 -50.45 -16.31 -5.99
C ASP A 54 -50.96 -15.47 -4.80
N THR A 55 -50.41 -15.71 -3.60
CA THR A 55 -50.76 -14.92 -2.41
C THR A 55 -50.34 -13.46 -2.52
N ILE A 56 -49.32 -13.14 -3.33
CA ILE A 56 -48.82 -11.77 -3.48
C ILE A 56 -49.89 -10.88 -4.10
N GLU A 57 -50.52 -11.31 -5.18
CA GLU A 57 -51.56 -10.54 -5.86
C GLU A 57 -52.80 -10.35 -4.98
N VAL A 58 -53.23 -11.41 -4.29
CA VAL A 58 -54.35 -11.35 -3.35
C VAL A 58 -54.07 -10.39 -2.19
N LEU A 59 -52.85 -10.41 -1.63
CA LEU A 59 -52.44 -9.49 -0.57
C LEU A 59 -52.39 -8.04 -1.06
N MET A 60 -52.00 -7.79 -2.32
CA MET A 60 -52.03 -6.45 -2.90
C MET A 60 -53.46 -5.94 -3.09
N ASP A 61 -54.38 -6.75 -3.59
CA ASP A 61 -55.80 -6.37 -3.75
C ASP A 61 -56.46 -6.06 -2.39
N ILE A 62 -56.15 -6.85 -1.36
CA ILE A 62 -56.62 -6.57 0.01
C ILE A 62 -56.02 -5.25 0.54
N ALA A 63 -54.73 -4.99 0.28
CA ALA A 63 -54.06 -3.76 0.71
C ALA A 63 -54.64 -2.51 0.02
N GLU A 64 -55.01 -2.60 -1.26
CA GLU A 64 -55.69 -1.52 -1.98
C GLU A 64 -57.07 -1.22 -1.40
N LYS A 65 -57.86 -2.26 -1.11
CA LYS A 65 -59.21 -2.12 -0.53
C LYS A 65 -59.21 -1.59 0.91
N THR A 66 -58.08 -1.70 1.61
CA THR A 66 -57.91 -1.21 2.99
C THR A 66 -57.27 0.18 3.06
N LEU A 67 -56.95 0.82 1.93
CA LEU A 67 -56.29 2.14 1.84
C LEU A 67 -54.90 2.20 2.53
N ASP A 68 -54.29 1.06 2.82
CA ASP A 68 -52.98 0.94 3.49
C ASP A 68 -51.86 0.51 2.50
N SER A 69 -52.10 0.55 1.19
CA SER A 69 -51.25 -0.02 0.13
C SER A 69 -49.79 0.45 0.17
N GLU A 70 -49.54 1.76 0.17
CA GLU A 70 -48.18 2.32 0.17
C GLU A 70 -47.41 1.94 1.44
N SER A 71 -48.08 1.98 2.61
CA SER A 71 -47.48 1.62 3.89
C SER A 71 -47.12 0.14 3.97
N PHE A 72 -47.92 -0.72 3.34
CA PHE A 72 -47.72 -2.16 3.33
C PHE A 72 -46.60 -2.58 2.36
N ILE A 73 -46.52 -1.94 1.20
CA ILE A 73 -45.49 -2.23 0.17
C ILE A 73 -44.11 -1.72 0.60
N ASN A 74 -44.07 -0.52 1.19
CA ASN A 74 -42.82 0.13 1.63
C ASN A 74 -42.41 -0.25 3.05
N ALA A 75 -43.10 -1.22 3.66
CA ALA A 75 -42.70 -1.78 4.93
C ALA A 75 -41.31 -2.44 4.81
N ALA A 76 -40.37 -1.93 5.60
CA ALA A 76 -39.01 -2.42 5.65
C ALA A 76 -38.76 -3.24 6.92
N TYR A 77 -37.79 -4.16 6.86
CA TYR A 77 -37.27 -4.82 8.05
C TYR A 77 -36.73 -3.79 9.06
N THR A 78 -37.01 -4.00 10.34
CA THR A 78 -36.48 -3.18 11.44
C THR A 78 -35.35 -3.87 12.21
N ASP A 79 -35.15 -5.18 12.00
CA ASP A 79 -34.07 -5.97 12.61
C ASP A 79 -32.69 -5.35 12.24
N PRO A 80 -31.74 -5.19 13.19
CA PRO A 80 -30.46 -4.51 12.94
C PRO A 80 -29.65 -5.05 11.75
N SER A 81 -29.74 -6.37 11.51
CA SER A 81 -29.03 -7.03 10.42
C SER A 81 -29.58 -6.67 9.04
N TYR A 82 -30.90 -6.61 8.88
CA TYR A 82 -31.59 -6.41 7.60
C TYR A 82 -32.32 -5.06 7.49
N LYS A 83 -32.02 -4.14 8.40
CA LYS A 83 -32.68 -2.84 8.52
C LYS A 83 -32.84 -2.15 7.16
N GLY A 84 -34.05 -1.70 6.86
CA GLY A 84 -34.34 -0.94 5.63
C GLY A 84 -34.56 -1.79 4.36
N GLN A 85 -34.38 -3.11 4.42
CA GLN A 85 -34.69 -3.98 3.29
C GLN A 85 -36.21 -4.06 3.06
N THR A 86 -36.64 -3.72 1.84
CA THR A 86 -38.06 -3.73 1.39
C THR A 86 -38.36 -4.91 0.47
N ALA A 87 -39.65 -5.14 0.17
CA ALA A 87 -40.09 -6.16 -0.78
C ALA A 87 -39.47 -5.98 -2.18
N LEU A 88 -39.21 -4.74 -2.60
CA LEU A 88 -38.56 -4.42 -3.87
C LEU A 88 -37.14 -4.99 -3.96
N HIS A 89 -36.35 -4.89 -2.88
CA HIS A 89 -35.01 -5.48 -2.83
C HIS A 89 -35.05 -7.00 -3.03
N VAL A 90 -35.99 -7.67 -2.37
CA VAL A 90 -36.15 -9.13 -2.47
C VAL A 90 -36.62 -9.54 -3.87
N ALA A 91 -37.55 -8.80 -4.49
CA ALA A 91 -38.00 -9.08 -5.85
C ALA A 91 -36.87 -8.96 -6.89
N ILE A 92 -35.98 -7.98 -6.72
CA ILE A 92 -34.78 -7.80 -7.55
C ILE A 92 -33.80 -8.95 -7.30
N GLU A 93 -33.53 -9.31 -6.05
CA GLU A 93 -32.65 -10.44 -5.72
C GLU A 93 -33.15 -11.76 -6.36
N ARG A 94 -34.47 -11.98 -6.34
CA ARG A 94 -35.13 -13.15 -6.94
C ARG A 94 -35.21 -13.12 -8.47
N ARG A 95 -34.74 -12.06 -9.13
CA ARG A 95 -34.77 -11.87 -10.59
C ARG A 95 -36.17 -11.94 -11.21
N SER A 96 -37.20 -11.53 -10.47
CA SER A 96 -38.58 -11.53 -10.97
C SER A 96 -38.99 -10.15 -11.49
N LEU A 97 -38.74 -9.90 -12.78
CA LEU A 97 -39.13 -8.65 -13.44
C LEU A 97 -40.63 -8.38 -13.33
N HIS A 98 -41.47 -9.43 -13.41
CA HIS A 98 -42.92 -9.29 -13.30
C HIS A 98 -43.33 -8.67 -11.96
N TYR A 99 -42.77 -9.17 -10.85
CA TYR A 99 -43.06 -8.61 -9.54
C TYR A 99 -42.43 -7.25 -9.29
N VAL A 100 -41.26 -6.96 -9.86
CA VAL A 100 -40.69 -5.61 -9.82
C VAL A 100 -41.62 -4.61 -10.49
N LYS A 101 -42.16 -4.94 -11.67
CA LYS A 101 -43.16 -4.10 -12.37
C LYS A 101 -44.42 -3.91 -11.52
N LEU A 102 -44.96 -4.98 -10.97
CA LEU A 102 -46.15 -4.93 -10.11
C LEU A 102 -45.94 -4.05 -8.88
N LEU A 103 -44.82 -4.22 -8.17
CA LEU A 103 -44.49 -3.43 -6.96
C LEU A 103 -44.39 -1.94 -7.28
N VAL A 104 -43.68 -1.59 -8.35
CA VAL A 104 -43.49 -0.18 -8.76
C VAL A 104 -44.80 0.44 -9.22
N GLN A 105 -45.65 -0.29 -9.95
CA GLN A 105 -47.00 0.17 -10.34
C GLN A 105 -47.90 0.44 -9.13
N LYS A 106 -47.75 -0.34 -8.06
CA LYS A 106 -48.52 -0.22 -6.82
C LYS A 106 -47.92 0.79 -5.81
N GLY A 107 -46.87 1.53 -6.18
CA GLY A 107 -46.30 2.60 -5.34
C GLY A 107 -45.08 2.21 -4.48
N ALA A 108 -44.32 1.18 -4.87
CA ALA A 108 -43.06 0.85 -4.22
C ALA A 108 -42.02 1.98 -4.37
N ASP A 109 -41.33 2.31 -3.27
CA ASP A 109 -40.25 3.28 -3.24
C ASP A 109 -38.99 2.72 -3.90
N VAL A 110 -38.66 3.27 -5.08
CA VAL A 110 -37.47 2.90 -5.86
C VAL A 110 -36.15 3.38 -5.23
N GLN A 111 -36.20 4.28 -4.25
CA GLN A 111 -35.02 4.79 -3.51
C GLN A 111 -34.98 4.35 -2.04
N ALA A 112 -35.73 3.30 -1.67
CA ALA A 112 -35.66 2.73 -0.33
C ALA A 112 -34.23 2.26 -0.01
N LYS A 113 -33.70 2.59 1.17
CA LYS A 113 -32.31 2.27 1.54
C LYS A 113 -32.21 1.10 2.52
N ALA A 114 -31.56 0.01 2.10
CA ALA A 114 -31.23 -1.14 2.92
C ALA A 114 -29.89 -0.92 3.67
N SER A 115 -29.95 -0.30 4.85
CA SER A 115 -28.78 0.12 5.66
C SER A 115 -28.39 -0.83 6.80
N GLY A 116 -29.01 -2.01 6.88
CA GLY A 116 -28.71 -3.04 7.87
C GLY A 116 -27.24 -3.47 7.87
N THR A 117 -26.74 -3.96 9.01
CA THR A 117 -25.33 -4.32 9.16
C THR A 117 -24.87 -5.37 8.15
N PHE A 118 -25.77 -6.25 7.69
CA PHE A 118 -25.49 -7.24 6.65
C PHE A 118 -25.15 -6.60 5.29
N PHE A 119 -25.65 -5.39 5.04
CA PHE A 119 -25.46 -4.69 3.77
C PHE A 119 -24.26 -3.72 3.81
N GLN A 120 -23.46 -3.73 4.88
CA GLN A 120 -22.30 -2.84 5.01
C GLN A 120 -20.99 -3.52 4.58
N ARG A 121 -20.01 -2.71 4.17
CA ARG A 121 -18.71 -3.19 3.65
C ARG A 121 -17.82 -3.88 4.70
N ASN A 122 -18.02 -3.57 5.98
CA ASN A 122 -17.10 -3.94 7.07
C ASN A 122 -17.44 -5.28 7.75
N THR A 123 -18.44 -6.02 7.27
CA THR A 123 -18.87 -7.28 7.89
C THR A 123 -18.34 -8.50 7.16
N LYS A 124 -17.75 -9.46 7.89
CA LYS A 124 -17.16 -10.70 7.34
C LYS A 124 -18.16 -11.57 6.54
N LEU A 125 -19.45 -11.48 6.84
CA LEU A 125 -20.53 -12.28 6.23
C LEU A 125 -21.56 -11.42 5.48
N GLY A 126 -21.26 -10.15 5.21
CA GLY A 126 -22.20 -9.22 4.58
C GLY A 126 -22.01 -9.05 3.06
N PHE A 127 -23.03 -8.53 2.40
CA PHE A 127 -23.03 -8.22 0.98
C PHE A 127 -23.36 -6.74 0.76
N TYR A 128 -22.34 -5.95 0.41
CA TYR A 128 -22.47 -4.51 0.18
C TYR A 128 -22.83 -4.22 -1.28
N PHE A 129 -24.01 -3.64 -1.52
CA PHE A 129 -24.47 -3.24 -2.86
C PHE A 129 -24.87 -1.75 -2.96
N GLY A 130 -24.52 -0.91 -1.97
CA GLY A 130 -24.86 0.51 -1.98
C GLY A 130 -26.31 0.83 -1.63
N GLU A 131 -26.96 -0.03 -0.84
CA GLU A 131 -28.27 0.17 -0.18
C GLU A 131 -29.50 0.40 -1.08
N LEU A 132 -29.33 0.77 -2.35
CA LEU A 132 -30.41 1.16 -3.26
C LEU A 132 -30.88 -0.02 -4.15
N PRO A 133 -32.16 -0.06 -4.54
CA PRO A 133 -32.68 -1.05 -5.49
C PRO A 133 -31.98 -0.98 -6.85
N LEU A 134 -31.70 0.22 -7.35
CA LEU A 134 -31.01 0.43 -8.63
C LEU A 134 -29.58 -0.12 -8.61
N SER A 135 -28.84 0.14 -7.52
CA SER A 135 -27.48 -0.38 -7.38
C SER A 135 -27.48 -1.90 -7.20
N LEU A 136 -28.46 -2.47 -6.50
CA LEU A 136 -28.65 -3.92 -6.40
C LEU A 136 -28.91 -4.57 -7.77
N ALA A 137 -29.80 -3.99 -8.58
CA ALA A 137 -30.10 -4.48 -9.93
C ALA A 137 -28.86 -4.45 -10.85
N ALA A 138 -28.07 -3.39 -10.77
CA ALA A 138 -26.80 -3.28 -11.49
C ALA A 138 -25.79 -4.34 -11.02
N CYS A 139 -25.63 -4.54 -9.71
CA CYS A 139 -24.67 -5.50 -9.16
C CYS A 139 -25.04 -6.97 -9.42
N THR A 140 -26.34 -7.26 -9.56
CA THR A 140 -26.86 -8.61 -9.85
C THR A 140 -26.93 -8.94 -11.35
N ASN A 141 -26.46 -8.01 -12.20
CA ASN A 141 -26.43 -8.10 -13.66
C ASN A 141 -27.82 -8.27 -14.30
N GLN A 142 -28.75 -7.38 -13.95
CA GLN A 142 -30.13 -7.39 -14.46
C GLN A 142 -30.45 -6.14 -15.29
N PRO A 143 -30.02 -6.06 -16.56
CA PRO A 143 -30.18 -4.86 -17.39
C PRO A 143 -31.66 -4.50 -17.62
N GLU A 144 -32.55 -5.49 -17.74
CA GLU A 144 -33.99 -5.27 -17.93
C GLU A 144 -34.67 -4.61 -16.73
N VAL A 145 -34.20 -4.93 -15.52
CA VAL A 145 -34.68 -4.30 -14.28
C VAL A 145 -34.12 -2.88 -14.18
N VAL A 146 -32.84 -2.68 -14.54
CA VAL A 146 -32.21 -1.36 -14.55
C VAL A 146 -32.89 -0.42 -15.54
N SER A 147 -33.16 -0.86 -16.78
CA SER A 147 -33.88 -0.05 -17.76
C SER A 147 -35.29 0.30 -17.27
N PHE A 148 -36.01 -0.67 -16.71
CA PHE A 148 -37.33 -0.42 -16.16
C PHE A 148 -37.32 0.59 -14.99
N LEU A 149 -36.35 0.49 -14.07
CA LEU A 149 -36.25 1.43 -12.94
C LEU A 149 -35.88 2.86 -13.37
N LEU A 150 -35.20 3.04 -14.51
CA LEU A 150 -34.81 4.35 -15.04
C LEU A 150 -35.91 4.98 -15.91
N GLU A 151 -36.69 4.16 -16.63
CA GLU A 151 -37.63 4.63 -17.67
C GLU A 151 -39.11 4.62 -17.23
N ASN A 152 -39.44 4.06 -16.07
CA ASN A 152 -40.82 3.91 -15.63
C ASN A 152 -41.58 5.25 -15.51
N PRO A 153 -42.90 5.26 -15.80
CA PRO A 153 -43.72 6.47 -15.79
C PRO A 153 -44.15 6.93 -14.39
N HIS A 154 -44.09 6.06 -13.37
CA HIS A 154 -44.59 6.36 -12.03
C HIS A 154 -43.57 7.12 -11.18
N ARG A 155 -42.36 6.57 -11.00
CA ARG A 155 -41.29 7.17 -10.21
C ARG A 155 -39.93 6.66 -10.66
N ARG A 156 -39.17 7.51 -11.35
CA ARG A 156 -37.85 7.17 -11.89
C ARG A 156 -36.81 7.08 -10.79
N ALA A 157 -35.95 6.07 -10.86
CA ALA A 157 -34.77 6.00 -10.02
C ALA A 157 -33.74 7.04 -10.49
N ASP A 158 -33.23 7.83 -9.56
CA ASP A 158 -32.14 8.77 -9.83
C ASP A 158 -30.79 8.02 -9.77
N PRO A 159 -30.01 7.97 -10.87
CA PRO A 159 -28.70 7.32 -10.88
C PRO A 159 -27.63 8.09 -10.08
N THR A 160 -27.89 9.35 -9.72
CA THR A 160 -26.97 10.18 -8.93
C THR A 160 -27.14 10.03 -7.42
N ASP A 161 -28.19 9.31 -6.99
CA ASP A 161 -28.46 9.10 -5.58
C ASP A 161 -27.35 8.32 -4.88
N ARG A 162 -27.18 8.65 -3.61
CA ARG A 162 -26.09 8.17 -2.77
C ARG A 162 -26.59 7.30 -1.62
N ASP A 163 -25.83 6.28 -1.30
CA ASP A 163 -26.01 5.48 -0.10
C ASP A 163 -25.61 6.25 1.18
N SER A 164 -25.71 5.60 2.34
CA SER A 164 -25.27 6.16 3.63
C SER A 164 -23.77 6.52 3.70
N GLN A 165 -22.94 5.99 2.80
CA GLN A 165 -21.50 6.23 2.71
C GLN A 165 -21.13 7.26 1.64
N GLY A 166 -22.12 7.84 0.95
CA GLY A 166 -21.90 8.81 -0.14
C GLY A 166 -21.55 8.19 -1.49
N ASN A 167 -21.66 6.86 -1.64
CA ASN A 167 -21.35 6.14 -2.88
C ASN A 167 -22.55 6.12 -3.83
N THR A 168 -22.28 6.36 -5.10
CA THR A 168 -23.26 6.20 -6.20
C THR A 168 -23.19 4.79 -6.80
N VAL A 169 -24.16 4.43 -7.65
CA VAL A 169 -24.20 3.13 -8.36
C VAL A 169 -22.87 2.78 -9.03
N LEU A 170 -22.18 3.77 -9.62
CA LEU A 170 -20.87 3.59 -10.26
C LEU A 170 -19.76 3.21 -9.27
N HIS A 171 -19.74 3.81 -8.07
CA HIS A 171 -18.78 3.47 -7.02
C HIS A 171 -18.96 2.04 -6.51
N ILE A 172 -20.20 1.57 -6.53
CA ILE A 172 -20.52 0.18 -6.16
C ILE A 172 -19.99 -0.77 -7.24
N GLY A 173 -20.28 -0.49 -8.51
CA GLY A 173 -19.78 -1.28 -9.64
C GLY A 173 -18.26 -1.40 -9.65
N SER A 174 -17.55 -0.29 -9.36
CA SER A 174 -16.09 -0.31 -9.25
C SER A 174 -15.60 -1.13 -8.06
N THR A 175 -16.30 -1.10 -6.92
CA THR A 175 -15.96 -1.92 -5.74
C THR A 175 -16.10 -3.43 -6.02
N PHE A 176 -17.10 -3.84 -6.78
CA PHE A 176 -17.28 -5.26 -7.15
C PHE A 176 -16.23 -5.76 -8.14
N SER A 177 -15.81 -4.90 -9.08
CA SER A 177 -14.82 -5.23 -10.11
C SER A 177 -13.38 -5.19 -9.56
N CYS A 178 -13.05 -4.20 -8.73
CA CYS A 178 -11.70 -3.95 -8.22
C CYS A 178 -11.41 -4.66 -6.88
N LYS A 179 -11.70 -5.96 -6.77
CA LYS A 179 -11.51 -6.71 -5.53
C LYS A 179 -10.04 -6.92 -5.13
N SER A 180 -9.08 -6.79 -6.05
CA SER A 180 -7.66 -7.01 -5.77
C SER A 180 -6.83 -5.73 -5.79
N VAL A 181 -6.63 -5.16 -4.60
CA VAL A 181 -5.55 -4.19 -4.31
C VAL A 181 -4.16 -4.75 -4.70
N GLN A 182 -4.06 -6.07 -4.86
CA GLN A 182 -2.87 -6.79 -5.28
C GLN A 182 -2.42 -6.48 -6.71
N ASN A 183 -3.32 -6.03 -7.59
CA ASN A 183 -3.01 -5.75 -9.01
C ASN A 183 -2.66 -4.27 -9.29
N ARG A 184 -2.38 -3.48 -8.23
CA ARG A 184 -1.83 -2.11 -8.35
C ARG A 184 -0.72 -1.95 -9.40
N PRO A 185 0.29 -2.85 -9.51
CA PRO A 185 1.34 -2.69 -10.51
C PRO A 185 0.88 -3.00 -11.95
N GLU A 186 -0.21 -3.75 -12.14
CA GLU A 186 -0.79 -4.04 -13.46
C GLU A 186 -1.57 -2.85 -14.01
N MET A 187 -2.24 -2.09 -13.15
CA MET A 187 -2.94 -0.85 -13.55
C MET A 187 -1.98 0.20 -14.15
N LEU A 188 -0.72 0.20 -13.73
CA LEU A 188 0.29 1.10 -14.28
C LEU A 188 0.77 0.73 -15.68
N GLN A 189 0.44 -0.48 -16.15
CA GLN A 189 0.74 -0.91 -17.52
C GLN A 189 -0.32 -0.45 -18.52
N ILE A 190 -1.40 0.20 -18.05
CA ILE A 190 -2.37 0.85 -18.93
C ILE A 190 -1.65 1.94 -19.72
N GLU A 191 -1.74 1.85 -21.05
CA GLU A 191 -0.94 2.64 -22.00
C GLU A 191 -0.92 4.15 -21.73
N PRO A 192 -2.06 4.86 -21.52
CA PRO A 192 -2.03 6.29 -21.22
C PRO A 192 -1.22 6.66 -19.98
N LEU A 193 -1.29 5.84 -18.94
CA LEU A 193 -0.55 6.12 -17.71
C LEU A 193 0.94 5.88 -17.93
N ARG A 194 1.30 4.81 -18.64
CA ARG A 194 2.68 4.49 -18.99
C ARG A 194 3.32 5.59 -19.85
N SER A 195 2.64 6.06 -20.89
CA SER A 195 3.12 7.12 -21.77
C SER A 195 3.24 8.45 -21.02
N LEU A 196 2.26 8.80 -20.20
CA LEU A 196 2.31 10.02 -19.38
C LEU A 196 3.50 10.02 -18.41
N LEU A 197 3.75 8.89 -17.72
CA LEU A 197 4.90 8.78 -16.81
C LEU A 197 6.23 8.85 -17.56
N GLN A 198 6.29 8.27 -18.76
CA GLN A 198 7.48 8.33 -19.61
C GLN A 198 7.78 9.77 -20.05
N ASP A 199 6.76 10.53 -20.44
CA ASP A 199 6.92 11.93 -20.85
C ASP A 199 7.37 12.82 -19.69
N LYS A 200 6.75 12.66 -18.51
CA LYS A 200 7.17 13.35 -17.29
C LYS A 200 8.64 13.05 -16.98
N TRP A 201 9.07 11.80 -17.14
CA TRP A 201 10.45 11.39 -16.91
C TRP A 201 11.43 12.09 -17.87
N GLN A 202 11.14 12.10 -19.17
CA GLN A 202 12.02 12.69 -20.19
C GLN A 202 12.14 14.20 -20.08
N ARG A 203 11.05 14.90 -19.78
CA ARG A 203 11.04 16.37 -19.76
C ARG A 203 11.77 16.96 -18.56
N PHE A 204 11.45 16.49 -17.36
CA PHE A 204 11.94 17.11 -16.13
C PHE A 204 12.46 16.12 -15.09
N ALA A 205 11.78 14.99 -14.87
CA ALA A 205 12.07 14.18 -13.69
C ALA A 205 13.49 13.60 -13.76
N SER A 206 13.96 13.18 -14.94
CA SER A 206 15.34 12.69 -15.12
C SER A 206 16.41 13.76 -14.77
N LYS A 207 16.22 15.00 -15.22
CA LYS A 207 17.16 16.10 -14.95
C LYS A 207 17.17 16.51 -13.49
N LEU A 208 15.98 16.63 -12.89
CA LEU A 208 15.84 16.95 -11.47
C LEU A 208 16.37 15.82 -10.59
N PHE A 209 16.14 14.57 -10.98
CA PHE A 209 16.68 13.40 -10.29
C PHE A 209 18.20 13.38 -10.32
N LEU A 210 18.81 13.67 -11.47
CA LEU A 210 20.26 13.79 -11.58
C LEU A 210 20.81 14.95 -10.72
N LEU A 211 20.13 16.10 -10.70
CA LEU A 211 20.53 17.23 -9.85
C LEU A 211 20.44 16.88 -8.34
N ASN A 212 19.37 16.20 -7.93
CA ASN A 212 19.21 15.72 -6.55
C ASN A 212 20.26 14.67 -6.20
N PHE A 213 20.64 13.81 -7.14
CA PHE A 213 21.72 12.85 -6.96
C PHE A 213 23.08 13.54 -6.78
N LEU A 214 23.41 14.53 -7.63
CA LEU A 214 24.66 15.28 -7.54
C LEU A 214 24.75 16.10 -6.24
N SER A 215 23.65 16.73 -5.82
CA SER A 215 23.62 17.44 -4.54
C SER A 215 23.76 16.50 -3.33
N TYR A 216 23.20 15.29 -3.40
CA TYR A 216 23.42 14.27 -2.37
C TYR A 216 24.86 13.76 -2.33
N LEU A 217 25.50 13.55 -3.48
CA LEU A 217 26.93 13.20 -3.54
C LEU A 217 27.81 14.31 -2.97
N LEU A 218 27.49 15.58 -3.25
CA LEU A 218 28.18 16.72 -2.65
C LEU A 218 28.01 16.73 -1.13
N TYR A 219 26.79 16.48 -0.63
CA TYR A 219 26.52 16.33 0.80
C TYR A 219 27.36 15.20 1.42
N LEU A 220 27.46 14.04 0.76
CA LEU A 220 28.31 12.92 1.20
C LEU A 220 29.80 13.28 1.20
N ALA A 221 30.28 14.03 0.21
CA ALA A 221 31.66 14.50 0.16
C ALA A 221 31.97 15.48 1.31
N VAL A 222 31.05 16.39 1.63
CA VAL A 222 31.17 17.28 2.79
C VAL A 222 31.13 16.48 4.10
N PHE A 223 30.26 15.48 4.19
CA PHE A 223 30.13 14.66 5.40
C PHE A 223 31.36 13.75 5.63
N THR A 224 31.91 13.16 4.57
CA THR A 224 33.16 12.38 4.62
C THR A 224 34.36 13.25 4.97
N THR A 225 34.49 14.44 4.37
CA THR A 225 35.58 15.37 4.70
C THR A 225 35.48 15.86 6.14
N ALA A 226 34.29 16.16 6.65
CA ALA A 226 34.08 16.50 8.06
C ALA A 226 34.49 15.36 9.00
N ALA A 227 34.18 14.10 8.65
CA ALA A 227 34.60 12.93 9.42
C ALA A 227 36.13 12.68 9.37
N PHE A 228 36.78 12.99 8.25
CA PHE A 228 38.22 12.78 8.06
C PHE A 228 39.08 13.86 8.73
N TYR A 229 38.70 15.14 8.64
CA TYR A 229 39.41 16.26 9.28
C TYR A 229 39.09 16.42 10.78
N ARG A 230 38.72 15.33 11.46
CA ARG A 230 38.43 15.36 12.89
C ARG A 230 39.72 15.53 13.68
N LYS A 231 39.75 16.49 14.61
CA LYS A 231 40.83 16.63 15.60
C LYS A 231 40.72 15.51 16.65
N ASP A 232 41.86 14.98 17.07
CA ASP A 232 41.93 13.99 18.15
C ASP A 232 41.95 14.70 19.52
N GLY A 233 41.05 14.31 20.43
CA GLY A 233 40.94 14.91 21.77
C GLY A 233 39.54 14.75 22.38
N GLN A 234 39.30 15.40 23.54
CA GLN A 234 37.97 15.43 24.17
C GLN A 234 37.10 16.55 23.55
N PRO A 235 35.88 16.24 23.09
CA PRO A 235 34.93 17.27 22.65
C PRO A 235 34.39 18.06 23.86
N PRO A 236 33.99 19.34 23.70
CA PRO A 236 33.94 20.12 22.46
C PRO A 236 35.26 20.82 22.13
N PHE A 237 35.62 20.86 20.84
CA PHE A 237 36.83 21.53 20.37
C PHE A 237 36.60 23.04 20.18
N PRO A 238 37.52 23.91 20.66
CA PRO A 238 37.48 25.32 20.32
C PRO A 238 37.66 25.52 18.81
N VAL A 239 36.88 26.42 18.23
CA VAL A 239 37.00 26.79 16.80
C VAL A 239 38.23 27.70 16.67
N GLU A 240 39.34 27.15 16.17
CA GLU A 240 40.50 27.96 15.79
C GLU A 240 40.23 28.58 14.41
N ASN A 241 40.78 29.77 14.14
CA ASN A 241 40.60 30.49 12.87
C ASN A 241 41.40 29.86 11.70
N VAL A 242 41.31 28.54 11.55
CA VAL A 242 41.87 27.77 10.45
C VAL A 242 40.74 27.49 9.45
N PRO A 243 40.94 27.71 8.14
CA PRO A 243 39.87 27.48 7.15
C PRO A 243 39.33 26.03 7.17
N ALA A 244 40.14 25.05 7.59
CA ALA A 244 39.72 23.66 7.78
C ALA A 244 38.70 23.49 8.94
N ASP A 245 38.82 24.26 10.03
CA ASP A 245 37.90 24.19 11.17
C ASP A 245 36.55 24.82 10.83
N HIS A 246 36.52 25.89 10.04
CA HIS A 246 35.28 26.47 9.52
C HIS A 246 34.54 25.52 8.58
N LEU A 247 35.28 24.82 7.71
CA LEU A 247 34.69 23.82 6.80
C LEU A 247 34.10 22.63 7.57
N ARG A 248 34.79 22.17 8.63
CA ARG A 248 34.30 21.12 9.53
C ARG A 248 33.00 21.53 10.24
N CYS A 249 32.98 22.71 10.85
CA CYS A 249 31.79 23.22 11.54
C CYS A 249 30.61 23.37 10.57
N LEU A 250 30.87 23.84 9.35
CA LEU A 250 29.87 23.93 8.30
C LEU A 250 29.30 22.54 7.94
N GLY A 251 30.14 21.52 7.80
CA GLY A 251 29.73 20.14 7.55
C GLY A 251 28.93 19.52 8.69
N GLU A 252 29.30 19.77 9.95
CA GLU A 252 28.57 19.34 11.14
C GLU A 252 27.18 20.01 11.21
N ILE A 253 27.08 21.31 10.95
CA ILE A 253 25.80 22.03 10.93
C ILE A 253 24.90 21.50 9.80
N ILE A 254 25.44 21.33 8.59
CA ILE A 254 24.68 20.83 7.44
C ILE A 254 24.18 19.39 7.68
N SER A 255 25.00 18.52 8.29
CA SER A 255 24.61 17.13 8.59
C SER A 255 23.53 17.03 9.67
N VAL A 256 23.61 17.85 10.73
CA VAL A 256 22.57 17.90 11.77
C VAL A 256 21.26 18.48 11.22
N LEU A 257 21.33 19.56 10.43
CA LEU A 257 20.15 20.12 9.76
C LEU A 257 19.52 19.11 8.78
N GLY A 258 20.35 18.39 8.03
CA GLY A 258 19.89 17.30 7.14
C GLY A 258 19.21 16.17 7.90
N ALA A 259 19.78 15.73 9.03
CA ALA A 259 19.19 14.71 9.89
C ALA A 259 17.85 15.15 10.49
N ALA A 260 17.74 16.40 10.96
CA ALA A 260 16.50 16.95 11.50
C ALA A 260 15.40 17.08 10.44
N SER A 261 15.75 17.52 9.22
CA SER A 261 14.81 17.59 8.09
C SER A 261 14.28 16.20 7.70
N ASN A 262 15.17 15.20 7.64
CA ASN A 262 14.79 13.82 7.34
C ASN A 262 13.91 13.20 8.44
N ALA A 263 14.18 13.51 9.71
CA ALA A 263 13.34 13.08 10.83
C ALA A 263 11.93 13.69 10.78
N ALA A 264 11.81 14.97 10.40
CA ALA A 264 10.52 15.63 10.22
C ALA A 264 9.73 15.07 9.02
N TYR A 265 10.42 14.73 7.92
CA TYR A 265 9.79 14.10 6.75
C TYR A 265 9.21 12.71 7.07
N PHE A 266 9.80 11.98 8.04
CA PHE A 266 9.30 10.67 8.48
C PHE A 266 7.90 10.74 9.12
N GLU A 267 7.65 11.74 9.97
CA GLU A 267 6.36 11.91 10.65
C GLU A 267 5.20 12.15 9.65
N MET A 268 5.49 12.86 8.54
CA MET A 268 4.52 13.09 7.46
C MET A 268 4.30 11.86 6.56
N SER A 269 5.27 10.96 6.48
CA SER A 269 5.31 9.85 5.49
C SER A 269 4.90 8.48 6.06
N LEU A 270 4.63 8.38 7.38
CA LEU A 270 4.18 7.13 8.05
C LEU A 270 2.95 6.47 7.38
N CYS A 271 2.21 7.21 6.57
CA CYS A 271 1.02 6.76 5.85
C CYS A 271 1.29 6.00 4.53
N LEU A 272 2.52 5.97 3.99
CA LEU A 272 2.86 5.34 2.69
C LEU A 272 3.86 4.17 2.82
N LEU A 273 3.38 3.04 3.33
CA LEU A 273 4.13 1.81 3.59
C LEU A 273 4.48 1.02 2.31
N THR A 274 5.25 1.58 1.36
CA THR A 274 5.66 0.82 0.15
C THR A 274 7.16 0.74 -0.14
N ASP A 275 8.00 1.57 0.50
CA ASP A 275 9.47 1.49 0.35
C ASP A 275 10.19 1.35 1.72
N SER A 276 9.82 0.33 2.48
CA SER A 276 10.28 0.10 3.87
C SER A 276 11.80 0.17 4.06
N LEU A 277 12.61 -0.34 3.14
CA LEU A 277 14.07 -0.40 3.33
C LEU A 277 14.74 0.98 3.30
N LYS A 278 14.37 1.87 2.35
CA LYS A 278 14.98 3.20 2.24
C LYS A 278 14.63 4.05 3.46
N PHE A 279 13.36 4.06 3.84
CA PHE A 279 12.90 4.79 5.02
C PHE A 279 13.58 4.30 6.29
N CYS A 280 13.73 2.98 6.47
CA CYS A 280 14.44 2.43 7.62
C CYS A 280 15.93 2.84 7.64
N CYS A 281 16.63 2.77 6.51
CA CYS A 281 18.04 3.18 6.43
C CYS A 281 18.24 4.68 6.69
N ASP A 282 17.38 5.53 6.12
CA ASP A 282 17.43 6.98 6.35
C ASP A 282 17.11 7.35 7.79
N PHE A 283 16.08 6.72 8.37
CA PHE A 283 15.70 6.94 9.75
C PHE A 283 16.80 6.47 10.71
N LEU A 284 17.35 5.29 10.49
CA LEU A 284 18.46 4.76 11.29
C LEU A 284 19.69 5.67 11.17
N GLN A 285 20.02 6.14 9.97
CA GLN A 285 21.12 7.09 9.75
C GLN A 285 20.87 8.42 10.50
N ALA A 286 19.67 8.99 10.40
CA ALA A 286 19.31 10.24 11.06
C ALA A 286 19.32 10.11 12.59
N ALA A 287 18.78 9.00 13.13
CA ALA A 287 18.79 8.71 14.56
C ALA A 287 20.21 8.56 15.11
N LEU A 288 21.09 7.85 14.40
CA LEU A 288 22.50 7.72 14.77
C LEU A 288 23.23 9.08 14.75
N LEU A 289 22.94 9.94 13.78
CA LEU A 289 23.50 11.29 13.71
C LEU A 289 23.01 12.20 14.84
N LEU A 290 21.72 12.14 15.19
CA LEU A 290 21.16 12.89 16.31
C LEU A 290 21.76 12.42 17.64
N LEU A 291 21.87 11.10 17.84
CA LEU A 291 22.53 10.53 19.02
C LEU A 291 24.01 10.91 19.09
N CYS A 292 24.71 10.94 17.94
CA CYS A 292 26.08 11.43 17.82
C CYS A 292 26.18 12.90 18.25
N ALA A 293 25.26 13.77 17.83
CA ALA A 293 25.25 15.18 18.22
C ALA A 293 25.02 15.34 19.74
N VAL A 294 24.13 14.54 20.34
CA VAL A 294 23.90 14.54 21.79
C VAL A 294 25.17 14.09 22.53
N LEU A 295 25.82 13.00 22.10
CA LEU A 295 27.06 12.52 22.72
C LEU A 295 28.22 13.52 22.57
N TYR A 296 28.29 14.23 21.45
CA TYR A 296 29.25 15.30 21.23
C TYR A 296 29.04 16.45 22.24
N CYS A 297 27.79 16.87 22.47
CA CYS A 297 27.45 17.88 23.48
C CYS A 297 27.72 17.39 24.92
N CYS A 298 27.59 16.09 25.18
CA CYS A 298 27.90 15.49 26.48
C CYS A 298 29.41 15.23 26.72
N GLY A 299 30.28 15.58 25.77
CA GLY A 299 31.73 15.42 25.91
C GLY A 299 32.22 13.96 25.85
N ARG A 300 31.41 13.03 25.34
CA ARG A 300 31.75 11.59 25.31
C ARG A 300 32.49 11.26 24.02
N THR A 301 33.57 10.48 24.10
CA THR A 301 34.39 10.05 22.94
C THR A 301 33.72 8.97 22.08
N GLU A 302 32.67 8.32 22.59
CA GLU A 302 31.93 7.25 21.91
C GLU A 302 31.15 7.71 20.66
N TYR A 303 30.92 9.02 20.51
CA TYR A 303 30.24 9.60 19.34
C TYR A 303 30.90 9.22 18.01
N VAL A 304 32.21 8.97 18.03
CA VAL A 304 33.01 8.53 16.87
C VAL A 304 32.46 7.26 16.23
N GLY A 305 32.10 6.26 17.04
CA GLY A 305 31.59 4.98 16.52
C GLY A 305 30.26 5.17 15.79
N LEU A 306 29.36 5.96 16.38
CA LEU A 306 28.06 6.29 15.77
C LEU A 306 28.22 7.14 14.51
N LEU A 307 29.18 8.07 14.48
CA LEU A 307 29.49 8.88 13.31
C LEU A 307 29.91 8.00 12.13
N VAL A 308 30.86 7.08 12.33
CA VAL A 308 31.33 6.19 11.26
C VAL A 308 30.24 5.25 10.77
N LEU A 309 29.42 4.71 11.70
CA LEU A 309 28.27 3.87 11.34
C LEU A 309 27.25 4.65 10.50
N SER A 310 26.96 5.89 10.88
CA SER A 310 26.05 6.77 10.12
C SER A 310 26.62 7.12 8.73
N LEU A 311 27.94 7.25 8.61
CA LEU A 311 28.62 7.48 7.34
C LEU A 311 28.54 6.27 6.41
N ALA A 312 28.75 5.06 6.94
CA ALA A 312 28.57 3.83 6.17
C ALA A 312 27.12 3.71 5.64
N LEU A 313 26.12 3.98 6.49
CA LEU A 313 24.71 3.99 6.08
C LEU A 313 24.40 5.08 5.04
N ALA A 314 24.99 6.27 5.15
CA ALA A 314 24.84 7.33 4.16
C ALA A 314 25.40 6.92 2.77
N TRP A 315 26.53 6.22 2.73
CA TRP A 315 27.05 5.66 1.48
C TRP A 315 26.16 4.55 0.93
N MET A 316 25.59 3.69 1.78
CA MET A 316 24.60 2.69 1.36
C MET A 316 23.36 3.34 0.75
N ASN A 317 22.94 4.50 1.26
CA ASN A 317 21.80 5.26 0.73
C ASN A 317 22.03 5.78 -0.70
N VAL A 318 23.26 5.81 -1.22
CA VAL A 318 23.55 6.09 -2.64
C VAL A 318 22.89 5.06 -3.55
N LEU A 319 22.74 3.81 -3.10
CA LEU A 319 22.08 2.75 -3.87
C LEU A 319 20.63 3.10 -4.23
N TYR A 320 19.96 3.97 -3.47
CA TYR A 320 18.62 4.47 -3.83
C TYR A 320 18.61 5.18 -5.19
N TYR A 321 19.64 5.97 -5.50
CA TYR A 321 19.67 6.76 -6.73
C TYR A 321 19.87 5.90 -7.99
N THR A 322 20.27 4.64 -7.84
CA THR A 322 20.35 3.70 -8.96
C THR A 322 18.99 3.42 -9.61
N ARG A 323 17.87 3.70 -8.91
CA ARG A 323 16.48 3.53 -9.40
C ARG A 323 16.16 4.36 -10.64
N GLY A 324 16.85 5.49 -10.85
CA GLY A 324 16.63 6.37 -12.01
C GLY A 324 17.04 5.74 -13.34
N SER A 325 17.94 4.76 -13.32
CA SER A 325 18.30 3.98 -14.52
C SER A 325 17.42 2.75 -14.66
N ARG A 326 17.02 2.42 -15.89
CA ARG A 326 16.20 1.23 -16.18
C ARG A 326 16.92 -0.07 -15.84
N GLN A 327 18.20 -0.19 -16.20
CA GLN A 327 18.96 -1.42 -15.99
C GLN A 327 19.29 -1.60 -14.49
N LEU A 328 19.91 -0.58 -13.89
CA LEU A 328 20.29 -0.66 -12.47
C LEU A 328 19.08 -0.66 -11.54
N GLY A 329 17.99 0.02 -11.90
CA GLY A 329 16.78 0.07 -11.08
C GLY A 329 16.10 -1.29 -10.95
N ILE A 330 16.08 -2.09 -12.02
CA ILE A 330 15.56 -3.48 -11.97
C ILE A 330 16.39 -4.32 -11.01
N TYR A 331 17.73 -4.24 -11.10
CA TYR A 331 18.62 -4.96 -10.18
C TYR A 331 18.48 -4.48 -8.74
N ASN A 332 18.34 -3.19 -8.50
CA ASN A 332 18.17 -2.64 -7.16
C ASN A 332 16.87 -3.12 -6.49
N VAL A 333 15.75 -3.16 -7.23
CA VAL A 333 14.48 -3.74 -6.75
C VAL A 333 14.67 -5.21 -6.36
N MET A 334 15.41 -5.94 -7.20
CA MET A 334 15.71 -7.35 -6.98
C MET A 334 16.52 -7.55 -5.69
N MET A 335 17.62 -6.79 -5.53
CA MET A 335 18.47 -6.81 -4.34
C MET A 335 17.72 -6.47 -3.07
N GLN A 336 16.90 -5.41 -3.06
CA GLN A 336 16.12 -5.01 -1.88
C GLN A 336 15.16 -6.12 -1.42
N ARG A 337 14.53 -6.84 -2.35
CA ARG A 337 13.61 -7.94 -2.04
C ARG A 337 14.35 -9.19 -1.56
N MET A 338 15.49 -9.51 -2.15
CA MET A 338 16.34 -10.62 -1.67
C MET A 338 16.87 -10.36 -0.27
N ILE A 339 17.35 -9.15 0.02
CA ILE A 339 17.89 -8.80 1.34
C ILE A 339 16.78 -8.82 2.40
N LEU A 340 15.64 -8.19 2.13
CA LEU A 340 14.58 -8.08 3.14
C LEU A 340 13.83 -9.41 3.35
N GLY A 341 13.61 -10.16 2.27
CA GLY A 341 12.87 -11.42 2.30
C GLY A 341 13.77 -12.60 2.64
N ASP A 342 14.74 -12.89 1.79
CA ASP A 342 15.45 -14.17 1.82
C ASP A 342 16.60 -14.15 2.83
N LEU A 343 17.37 -13.05 2.88
CA LEU A 343 18.51 -12.93 3.79
C LEU A 343 18.07 -12.83 5.25
N LEU A 344 16.89 -12.29 5.55
CA LEU A 344 16.37 -12.23 6.93
C LEU A 344 16.07 -13.63 7.49
N HIS A 345 15.38 -14.48 6.72
CA HIS A 345 15.10 -15.87 7.15
C HIS A 345 16.40 -16.65 7.35
N PHE A 346 17.34 -16.45 6.44
CA PHE A 346 18.69 -17.01 6.54
C PHE A 346 19.42 -16.51 7.82
N LEU A 347 19.38 -15.21 8.10
CA LEU A 347 20.03 -14.61 9.27
C LEU A 347 19.45 -15.17 10.58
N CYS A 348 18.13 -15.44 10.64
CA CYS A 348 17.51 -16.05 11.81
C CYS A 348 18.06 -17.45 12.11
N VAL A 349 18.20 -18.31 11.09
CA VAL A 349 18.79 -19.66 11.26
C VAL A 349 20.26 -19.55 11.67
N TYR A 350 20.99 -18.62 11.06
CA TYR A 350 22.40 -18.38 11.38
C TYR A 350 22.60 -17.90 12.83
N ILE A 351 21.79 -16.96 13.33
CA ILE A 351 21.90 -16.46 14.72
C ILE A 351 21.69 -17.57 15.74
N VAL A 352 20.73 -18.49 15.51
CA VAL A 352 20.49 -19.63 16.40
C VAL A 352 21.71 -20.54 16.49
N LEU A 353 22.35 -20.82 15.34
CA LEU A 353 23.58 -21.62 15.31
C LEU A 353 24.75 -20.88 15.96
N LEU A 354 24.96 -19.61 15.61
CA LEU A 354 26.04 -18.79 16.14
C LEU A 354 25.98 -18.73 17.68
N PHE A 355 24.80 -18.46 18.25
CA PHE A 355 24.62 -18.39 19.70
C PHE A 355 24.77 -19.77 20.37
N GLY A 356 24.23 -20.82 19.75
CA GLY A 356 24.35 -22.19 20.28
C GLY A 356 25.79 -22.69 20.34
N PHE A 357 26.57 -22.46 19.29
CA PHE A 357 28.00 -22.83 19.26
C PHE A 357 28.87 -21.88 20.10
N SER A 358 28.54 -20.59 20.19
CA SER A 358 29.21 -19.66 21.10
C SER A 358 29.05 -20.08 22.56
N ALA A 359 27.84 -20.45 23.00
CA ALA A 359 27.61 -20.95 24.35
C ALA A 359 28.42 -22.22 24.65
N ALA A 360 28.49 -23.16 23.70
CA ALA A 360 29.28 -24.40 23.86
C ALA A 360 30.79 -24.11 23.94
N VAL A 361 31.30 -23.17 23.13
CA VAL A 361 32.70 -22.74 23.18
C VAL A 361 33.01 -22.02 24.50
N CYS A 362 32.13 -21.13 24.97
CA CYS A 362 32.28 -20.46 26.28
C CYS A 362 32.42 -21.46 27.42
N THR A 363 31.55 -22.48 27.48
CA THR A 363 31.63 -23.51 28.53
C THR A 363 32.91 -24.34 28.51
N LEU A 364 33.59 -24.41 27.35
CA LEU A 364 34.85 -25.12 27.22
C LEU A 364 36.06 -24.26 27.65
N ILE A 365 35.89 -22.93 27.68
CA ILE A 365 36.92 -21.94 27.99
C ILE A 365 36.88 -21.51 29.47
N ASP A 366 35.96 -22.02 30.30
CA ASP A 366 35.84 -21.64 31.72
C ASP A 366 37.20 -21.71 32.45
N ASP A 367 37.79 -20.54 32.66
CA ASP A 367 38.95 -20.32 33.51
C ASP A 367 38.52 -20.56 34.96
N SER A 368 38.61 -21.80 35.43
CA SER A 368 38.62 -22.04 36.87
C SER A 368 39.83 -21.28 37.45
N PRO A 369 39.66 -20.40 38.45
CA PRO A 369 40.79 -19.86 39.20
C PRO A 369 41.37 -21.01 40.02
N GLY A 370 42.25 -21.80 39.39
CA GLY A 370 43.02 -22.85 40.04
C GLY A 370 43.92 -22.21 41.10
N GLY A 371 43.55 -22.38 42.36
CA GLY A 371 44.22 -21.75 43.49
C GLY A 371 45.66 -22.18 43.67
N SER A 372 46.47 -21.23 44.14
CA SER A 372 47.46 -21.50 45.18
C SER A 372 47.62 -20.26 46.07
N PRO A 373 47.41 -20.35 47.39
CA PRO A 373 47.96 -19.41 48.34
C PRO A 373 49.27 -20.02 48.84
N THR A 374 50.41 -19.60 48.29
CA THR A 374 51.69 -19.85 48.94
C THR A 374 52.43 -18.55 49.09
N ASN A 375 52.42 -18.10 50.34
CA ASN A 375 53.36 -17.17 50.93
C ASN A 375 54.77 -17.43 50.38
N ASP A 376 55.44 -16.38 49.94
CA ASP A 376 56.81 -16.18 50.41
C ASP A 376 57.14 -14.69 50.45
N SER A 377 57.82 -14.36 51.54
CA SER A 377 58.12 -13.04 52.06
C SER A 377 59.41 -12.42 51.48
N VAL A 378 59.52 -11.09 51.66
CA VAL A 378 60.74 -10.23 51.78
C VAL A 378 61.04 -9.31 50.55
N PRO A 379 61.51 -8.04 50.76
CA PRO A 379 60.83 -6.88 50.18
C PRO A 379 61.65 -5.96 49.24
N ARG A 380 60.92 -5.01 48.65
CA ARG A 380 61.29 -3.62 48.24
C ARG A 380 62.46 -3.45 47.26
N GLN A 381 62.10 -3.14 46.01
CA GLN A 381 62.87 -2.23 45.17
C GLN A 381 61.93 -1.26 44.44
N ARG A 382 62.14 0.04 44.66
CA ARG A 382 61.40 1.14 44.01
C ARG A 382 61.88 1.27 42.56
N SER A 383 60.99 1.10 41.59
CA SER A 383 61.20 1.56 40.22
C SER A 383 59.89 2.13 39.65
N PHE A 384 59.90 3.46 39.53
CA PHE A 384 59.21 4.33 38.57
C PHE A 384 57.98 3.75 37.82
N ASN A 385 56.78 4.24 38.18
CA ASN A 385 55.55 3.97 37.44
C ASN A 385 55.56 4.71 36.09
N VAL A 386 55.89 4.01 35.02
CA VAL A 386 55.36 4.34 33.70
C VAL A 386 54.06 3.54 33.58
N GLU A 387 52.91 4.24 33.62
CA GLU A 387 51.62 3.66 33.23
C GLU A 387 51.68 3.32 31.74
N THR A 388 52.27 2.17 31.43
CA THR A 388 52.00 1.49 30.18
C THR A 388 50.57 1.01 30.28
N PHE A 389 49.69 1.58 29.44
CA PHE A 389 48.35 1.05 29.19
C PHE A 389 48.50 -0.44 28.84
N LYS A 390 48.34 -1.32 29.82
CA LYS A 390 48.15 -2.74 29.57
C LYS A 390 46.77 -2.84 28.95
N CYS A 391 46.72 -3.09 27.64
CA CYS A 391 45.52 -3.64 27.02
C CYS A 391 45.22 -4.96 27.72
N GLU A 392 44.31 -4.93 28.69
CA GLU A 392 43.72 -6.13 29.27
C GLU A 392 42.92 -6.78 28.15
N LYS A 393 43.49 -7.80 27.50
CA LYS A 393 42.76 -8.59 26.49
C LYS A 393 41.49 -9.09 27.20
N PRO A 394 40.28 -8.84 26.65
CA PRO A 394 39.05 -9.26 27.30
C PRO A 394 39.11 -10.76 27.59
N SER A 395 38.83 -11.14 28.83
CA SER A 395 38.76 -12.54 29.23
C SER A 395 37.62 -13.22 28.44
N TYR A 396 37.92 -14.38 27.88
CA TYR A 396 37.08 -15.17 26.99
C TYR A 396 35.81 -15.74 27.66
N ASN A 397 35.56 -15.40 28.92
CA ASN A 397 34.36 -15.75 29.69
C ASN A 397 33.12 -14.93 29.27
N ASP A 398 33.27 -13.90 28.43
CA ASP A 398 32.13 -13.16 27.88
C ASP A 398 31.61 -13.80 26.58
N ILE A 399 30.33 -14.19 26.60
CA ILE A 399 29.63 -14.78 25.45
C ILE A 399 29.61 -13.83 24.24
N GLY A 400 29.64 -12.51 24.47
CA GLY A 400 29.69 -11.52 23.39
C GLY A 400 31.01 -11.60 22.60
N PHE A 401 32.13 -11.79 23.31
CA PHE A 401 33.45 -11.86 22.69
C PHE A 401 33.63 -13.16 21.89
N THR A 402 33.24 -14.31 22.44
CA THR A 402 33.31 -15.60 21.72
C THR A 402 32.37 -15.65 20.52
N THR A 403 31.18 -15.06 20.62
CA THR A 403 30.25 -14.89 19.50
C THR A 403 30.90 -14.11 18.36
N LEU A 404 31.62 -13.03 18.68
CA LEU A 404 32.29 -12.18 17.70
C LEU A 404 33.47 -12.90 17.03
N GLU A 405 34.25 -13.68 17.78
CA GLU A 405 35.32 -14.51 17.21
C GLU A 405 34.78 -15.60 16.29
N LEU A 406 33.72 -16.33 16.69
CA LEU A 406 33.06 -17.32 15.83
C LEU A 406 32.42 -16.68 14.57
N PHE A 407 31.95 -15.44 14.68
CA PHE A 407 31.48 -14.66 13.53
C PHE A 407 32.64 -14.32 12.58
N LYS A 408 33.80 -13.87 13.09
CA LYS A 408 35.02 -13.66 12.29
C LYS A 408 35.44 -14.93 11.56
N PHE A 409 35.35 -16.10 12.20
CA PHE A 409 35.62 -17.38 11.54
C PHE A 409 34.71 -17.65 10.35
N THR A 410 33.41 -17.35 10.46
CA THR A 410 32.48 -17.57 9.33
C THR A 410 32.72 -16.65 8.13
N ILE A 411 33.33 -15.48 8.34
CA ILE A 411 33.73 -14.58 7.25
C ILE A 411 35.09 -15.00 6.66
N GLY A 412 35.91 -15.73 7.44
CA GLY A 412 37.28 -16.11 7.07
C GLY A 412 38.37 -15.20 7.62
N MET A 413 38.06 -14.37 8.63
CA MET A 413 38.99 -13.47 9.33
C MET A 413 39.34 -13.97 10.75
N GLY A 414 38.95 -15.19 11.12
CA GLY A 414 39.20 -15.72 12.47
C GLY A 414 40.66 -16.16 12.65
N ASP A 415 41.32 -15.64 13.69
CA ASP A 415 42.66 -16.07 14.08
C ASP A 415 42.58 -17.17 15.13
N LEU A 416 43.38 -18.23 14.98
CA LEU A 416 43.41 -19.37 15.90
C LEU A 416 44.15 -19.07 17.22
N GLU A 417 44.65 -17.85 17.43
CA GLU A 417 45.52 -17.47 18.57
C GLU A 417 44.89 -17.66 19.96
N PHE A 418 43.58 -17.89 20.06
CA PHE A 418 42.89 -18.16 21.32
C PHE A 418 42.86 -19.66 21.72
N THR A 419 43.42 -20.56 20.90
CA THR A 419 43.41 -22.01 21.18
C THR A 419 44.44 -22.47 22.22
N ASP A 420 45.36 -21.60 22.62
CA ASP A 420 46.45 -21.94 23.53
C ASP A 420 46.02 -22.05 25.01
N HIS A 421 44.84 -21.53 25.37
CA HIS A 421 44.35 -21.46 26.75
C HIS A 421 43.27 -22.50 27.11
N VAL A 422 42.93 -23.43 26.21
CA VAL A 422 41.82 -24.39 26.41
C VAL A 422 42.32 -25.71 26.99
N GLN A 423 41.71 -26.19 28.08
CA GLN A 423 42.08 -27.47 28.72
C GLN A 423 41.92 -28.68 27.79
N ASN A 424 40.92 -28.67 26.91
CA ASN A 424 40.60 -29.74 25.96
C ASN A 424 40.70 -29.27 24.49
N GLN A 425 41.93 -29.08 24.01
CA GLN A 425 42.21 -28.61 22.64
C GLN A 425 41.55 -29.49 21.56
N THR A 426 41.49 -30.81 21.75
CA THR A 426 40.89 -31.73 20.78
C THR A 426 39.39 -31.52 20.60
N VAL A 427 38.65 -31.35 21.70
CA VAL A 427 37.18 -31.13 21.65
C VAL A 427 36.87 -29.78 21.00
N PHE A 428 37.69 -28.77 21.31
CA PHE A 428 37.58 -27.45 20.73
C PHE A 428 37.71 -27.49 19.19
N TYR A 429 38.77 -28.11 18.64
CA TYR A 429 38.96 -28.18 17.19
C TYR A 429 37.84 -28.97 16.50
N VAL A 430 37.36 -30.06 17.10
CA VAL A 430 36.23 -30.82 16.55
C VAL A 430 34.97 -29.98 16.49
N LEU A 431 34.67 -29.21 17.55
CA LEU A 431 33.50 -28.34 17.61
C LEU A 431 33.60 -27.16 16.63
N LEU A 432 34.80 -26.57 16.47
CA LEU A 432 35.06 -25.51 15.49
C LEU A 432 34.93 -26.01 14.05
N ILE A 433 35.49 -27.18 13.72
CA ILE A 433 35.36 -27.78 12.38
C ILE A 433 33.90 -28.13 12.11
N CYS A 434 33.19 -28.71 13.08
CA CYS A 434 31.77 -29.02 12.96
C CYS A 434 30.96 -27.76 12.69
N TYR A 435 31.22 -26.68 13.43
CA TYR A 435 30.60 -25.37 13.22
C TYR A 435 30.87 -24.81 11.81
N ILE A 436 32.12 -24.79 11.35
CA ILE A 436 32.49 -24.25 10.02
C ILE A 436 31.81 -25.07 8.91
N VAL A 437 31.84 -26.40 9.00
CA VAL A 437 31.22 -27.28 8.00
C VAL A 437 29.70 -27.12 7.99
N LEU A 438 29.08 -27.17 9.17
CA LEU A 438 27.62 -27.08 9.31
C LEU A 438 27.10 -25.70 8.88
N THR A 439 27.78 -24.62 9.27
CA THR A 439 27.45 -23.28 8.79
C THR A 439 27.64 -23.21 7.29
N TYR A 440 28.80 -23.54 6.71
CA TYR A 440 29.02 -23.43 5.27
C TYR A 440 28.03 -24.23 4.41
N ILE A 441 27.71 -25.47 4.82
CA ILE A 441 26.73 -26.31 4.12
C ILE A 441 25.32 -25.69 4.20
N LEU A 442 24.89 -25.23 5.37
CA LEU A 442 23.57 -24.61 5.53
C LEU A 442 23.49 -23.25 4.82
N MET A 443 24.55 -22.45 4.89
CA MET A 443 24.69 -21.13 4.27
C MET A 443 24.55 -21.24 2.76
N LEU A 444 25.30 -22.13 2.12
CA LEU A 444 25.27 -22.27 0.67
C LEU A 444 23.95 -22.88 0.17
N ASN A 445 23.49 -23.97 0.78
CA ASN A 445 22.34 -24.71 0.25
C ASN A 445 21.05 -23.91 0.38
N MET A 446 20.85 -23.20 1.50
CA MET A 446 19.66 -22.36 1.68
C MET A 446 19.72 -21.07 0.86
N LEU A 447 20.90 -20.42 0.78
CA LEU A 447 21.06 -19.18 0.01
C LEU A 447 20.83 -19.42 -1.50
N ILE A 448 21.42 -20.49 -2.06
CA ILE A 448 21.28 -20.81 -3.49
C ILE A 448 19.82 -21.17 -3.81
N ALA A 449 19.15 -21.95 -2.97
CA ALA A 449 17.77 -22.38 -3.20
C ALA A 449 16.77 -21.20 -3.12
N LEU A 450 16.92 -20.33 -2.12
CA LEU A 450 16.03 -19.18 -1.95
C LEU A 450 16.30 -18.11 -3.02
N MET A 451 17.56 -17.75 -3.24
CA MET A 451 17.93 -16.74 -4.23
C MET A 451 17.59 -17.18 -5.66
N GLY A 452 17.77 -18.45 -6.02
CA GLY A 452 17.41 -18.97 -7.35
C GLY A 452 15.92 -18.80 -7.66
N ASN A 453 15.07 -19.25 -6.74
CA ASN A 453 13.61 -19.15 -6.90
C ASN A 453 13.12 -17.69 -6.87
N THR A 454 13.74 -16.83 -6.06
CA THR A 454 13.35 -15.42 -6.02
C THR A 454 13.83 -14.63 -7.22
N VAL A 455 15.03 -14.88 -7.76
CA VAL A 455 15.48 -14.26 -9.03
C VAL A 455 14.49 -14.57 -10.15
N GLU A 456 14.10 -15.84 -10.31
CA GLU A 456 13.24 -16.27 -11.42
C GLU A 456 11.86 -15.59 -11.34
N ARG A 457 11.20 -15.67 -10.18
CA ARG A 457 9.90 -15.04 -9.94
C ARG A 457 9.95 -13.51 -9.99
N ILE A 458 11.02 -12.92 -9.45
CA ILE A 458 11.18 -11.46 -9.44
C ILE A 458 11.50 -10.97 -10.85
N LYS A 459 12.22 -11.70 -11.70
CA LYS A 459 12.52 -11.25 -13.07
C LYS A 459 11.25 -10.88 -13.84
N GLU A 460 10.20 -11.69 -13.74
CA GLU A 460 8.91 -11.44 -14.40
C GLU A 460 8.17 -10.22 -13.81
N GLN A 461 8.19 -10.06 -12.48
CA GLN A 461 7.47 -8.98 -11.78
C GLN A 461 8.31 -7.69 -11.62
N SER A 462 9.62 -7.74 -11.83
CA SER A 462 10.56 -6.66 -11.50
C SER A 462 10.31 -5.43 -12.34
N GLN A 463 9.91 -5.59 -13.61
CA GLN A 463 9.65 -4.47 -14.49
C GLN A 463 8.39 -3.69 -14.08
N THR A 464 7.34 -4.38 -13.62
CA THR A 464 6.11 -3.73 -13.15
C THR A 464 6.36 -3.02 -11.82
N ILE A 465 7.12 -3.64 -10.92
CA ILE A 465 7.51 -3.05 -9.63
C ILE A 465 8.46 -1.87 -9.82
N TRP A 466 9.44 -1.97 -10.72
CA TRP A 466 10.33 -0.86 -11.06
C TRP A 466 9.55 0.31 -11.67
N ASN A 467 8.60 0.04 -12.57
CA ASN A 467 7.70 1.07 -13.11
C ASN A 467 6.88 1.76 -12.00
N LEU A 468 6.38 0.99 -11.03
CA LEU A 468 5.67 1.51 -9.85
C LEU A 468 6.57 2.40 -8.99
N GLN A 469 7.78 1.94 -8.65
CA GLN A 469 8.75 2.75 -7.91
C GLN A 469 9.12 4.03 -8.68
N ARG A 470 9.31 3.93 -9.99
CA ARG A 470 9.55 5.09 -10.85
C ARG A 470 8.38 6.07 -10.79
N ALA A 471 7.13 5.60 -10.86
CA ALA A 471 5.94 6.43 -10.72
C ALA A 471 5.91 7.16 -9.36
N PHE A 472 6.23 6.46 -8.27
CA PHE A 472 6.35 7.08 -6.94
C PHE A 472 7.43 8.16 -6.90
N THR A 473 8.62 7.89 -7.44
CA THR A 473 9.70 8.90 -7.47
C THR A 473 9.30 10.14 -8.27
N ILE A 474 8.59 9.98 -9.40
CA ILE A 474 8.09 11.11 -10.20
C ILE A 474 7.07 11.92 -9.41
N LEU A 475 6.14 11.26 -8.71
CA LEU A 475 5.10 11.93 -7.93
C LEU A 475 5.67 12.65 -6.71
N ASP A 476 6.63 12.03 -6.02
CA ASP A 476 7.32 12.66 -4.89
C ASP A 476 8.12 13.90 -5.35
N MET A 477 8.83 13.78 -6.47
CA MET A 477 9.48 14.93 -7.13
C MET A 477 8.48 16.03 -7.48
N GLU A 478 7.30 15.68 -8.01
CA GLU A 478 6.25 16.66 -8.31
C GLU A 478 5.73 17.38 -7.05
N ARG A 479 5.66 16.68 -5.91
CA ARG A 479 5.22 17.25 -4.63
C ARG A 479 6.25 18.18 -4.00
N THR A 480 7.54 17.86 -4.13
CA THR A 480 8.64 18.69 -3.61
C THR A 480 8.92 19.94 -4.44
N LEU A 481 8.38 20.02 -5.67
CA LEU A 481 8.59 21.15 -6.56
C LEU A 481 7.84 22.43 -6.10
N PRO A 482 8.49 23.60 -6.14
CA PRO A 482 7.82 24.88 -5.89
C PRO A 482 6.65 25.12 -6.85
N ARG A 483 5.60 25.82 -6.39
CA ARG A 483 4.36 26.07 -7.16
C ARG A 483 4.61 26.68 -8.55
N TRP A 484 5.61 27.56 -8.68
CA TRP A 484 5.95 28.23 -9.94
C TRP A 484 6.61 27.29 -10.97
N LEU A 485 7.40 26.31 -10.53
CA LEU A 485 7.94 25.26 -11.40
C LEU A 485 6.83 24.31 -11.83
N ARG A 486 5.91 24.00 -10.91
CA ARG A 486 4.78 23.11 -11.19
C ARG A 486 3.86 23.66 -12.27
N THR A 487 3.53 24.94 -12.22
CA THR A 487 2.71 25.59 -13.27
C THR A 487 3.43 25.60 -14.63
N LYS A 488 4.74 25.88 -14.64
CA LYS A 488 5.58 25.85 -15.86
C LYS A 488 5.69 24.45 -16.48
N LEU A 489 5.68 23.41 -15.64
CA LEU A 489 5.70 22.00 -16.08
C LEU A 489 4.33 21.55 -16.60
N GLN A 490 3.23 22.04 -16.01
CA GLN A 490 1.86 21.79 -16.49
C GLN A 490 1.59 22.49 -17.84
N SER A 491 2.13 23.70 -18.05
CA SER A 491 2.05 24.38 -19.36
C SER A 491 2.94 23.72 -20.44
N GLY A 492 3.92 22.91 -20.02
CA GLY A 492 4.80 22.16 -20.92
C GLY A 492 4.27 20.79 -21.36
N VAL A 493 3.04 20.42 -20.99
CA VAL A 493 2.41 19.19 -21.47
C VAL A 493 1.91 19.41 -22.90
N SER A 494 2.83 19.40 -23.88
CA SER A 494 2.57 19.73 -25.30
C SER A 494 1.61 18.78 -26.02
N GLU A 495 1.10 17.76 -25.34
CA GLU A 495 0.14 16.80 -25.87
C GLU A 495 -1.22 16.85 -25.13
N MET A 496 -1.44 17.88 -24.31
CA MET A 496 -2.78 18.15 -23.80
C MET A 496 -3.62 18.85 -24.86
N VAL A 497 -4.57 18.11 -25.43
CA VAL A 497 -5.60 18.65 -26.33
C VAL A 497 -6.77 19.09 -25.45
N CYS A 498 -7.21 20.33 -25.60
CA CYS A 498 -8.48 20.76 -25.01
C CYS A 498 -9.56 20.50 -26.06
N VAL A 499 -10.50 19.61 -25.76
CA VAL A 499 -11.70 19.47 -26.59
C VAL A 499 -12.81 20.21 -25.89
N ARG A 500 -13.44 21.12 -26.63
CA ARG A 500 -14.61 21.87 -26.20
C ARG A 500 -15.84 21.06 -26.58
N ASN A 501 -16.69 20.77 -25.61
CA ASN A 501 -18.02 20.19 -25.91
C ASN A 501 -18.99 21.31 -26.32
N ASP A 502 -20.13 20.93 -26.91
CA ASP A 502 -21.25 21.85 -27.26
C ASP A 502 -21.77 22.67 -26.06
N GLN A 503 -21.42 22.29 -24.83
CA GLN A 503 -21.73 22.99 -23.58
C GLN A 503 -20.60 23.93 -23.09
N ASP A 504 -19.61 24.24 -23.92
CA ASP A 504 -18.47 25.13 -23.62
C ASP A 504 -17.49 24.64 -22.53
N ASP A 505 -17.68 23.45 -21.97
CA ASP A 505 -16.76 22.82 -21.03
C ASP A 505 -15.45 22.39 -21.74
N ALA A 506 -14.34 23.04 -21.38
CA ALA A 506 -13.01 22.67 -21.84
C ALA A 506 -12.48 21.47 -21.04
N ARG A 507 -12.45 20.28 -21.66
CA ARG A 507 -11.84 19.08 -21.06
C ARG A 507 -10.43 18.87 -21.61
N ARG A 508 -9.50 18.53 -20.73
CA ARG A 508 -8.11 18.25 -21.10
C ARG A 508 -7.96 16.77 -21.44
N PHE A 509 -7.33 16.47 -22.56
CA PHE A 509 -7.07 15.11 -23.02
C PHE A 509 -5.57 14.91 -23.20
N VAL A 510 -5.05 13.76 -22.80
CA VAL A 510 -3.70 13.34 -23.20
C VAL A 510 -3.80 12.59 -24.51
N ARG A 511 -3.05 13.04 -25.52
CA ARG A 511 -2.88 12.33 -26.78
C ARG A 511 -1.94 11.14 -26.57
N VAL A 512 -2.35 9.95 -26.98
CA VAL A 512 -1.50 8.75 -26.97
C VAL A 512 -1.52 8.10 -28.34
N THR A 513 -0.35 7.84 -28.89
CA THR A 513 -0.19 7.10 -30.15
C THR A 513 0.12 5.64 -29.85
N GLU A 514 -0.82 4.75 -30.15
CA GLU A 514 -0.62 3.30 -30.02
C GLU A 514 -0.57 2.68 -31.41
N ILE A 515 0.51 1.96 -31.73
CA ILE A 515 0.65 1.25 -33.00
C ILE A 515 0.51 -0.25 -32.73
N ASN A 516 -0.66 -0.81 -33.03
CA ASN A 516 -0.92 -2.24 -32.89
C ASN A 516 -1.05 -2.91 -34.27
N TRP A 517 0.05 -3.49 -34.77
CA TRP A 517 0.10 -4.16 -36.07
C TRP A 517 -0.81 -5.39 -36.18
N LYS A 518 -1.23 -5.98 -35.06
CA LYS A 518 -2.10 -7.17 -35.05
C LYS A 518 -3.59 -6.83 -35.10
N LYS A 519 -3.97 -5.61 -34.73
CA LYS A 519 -5.37 -5.17 -34.65
C LYS A 519 -5.51 -3.82 -35.35
N TRP A 520 -5.57 -3.86 -36.69
CA TRP A 520 -5.88 -2.69 -37.50
C TRP A 520 -7.37 -2.34 -37.35
N ARG A 521 -7.66 -1.28 -36.61
CA ARG A 521 -9.02 -0.75 -36.42
C ARG A 521 -9.20 0.52 -37.25
N SER A 522 -9.90 0.40 -38.38
CA SER A 522 -10.22 1.52 -39.30
C SER A 522 -11.36 2.41 -38.81
N ASP A 523 -12.03 2.02 -37.74
CA ASP A 523 -13.23 2.61 -37.12
C ASP A 523 -12.94 3.70 -36.08
N VAL A 524 -11.69 3.87 -35.64
CA VAL A 524 -11.31 4.77 -34.52
C VAL A 524 -10.88 6.17 -35.00
N GLY A 525 -11.31 6.58 -36.19
CA GLY A 525 -10.89 7.83 -36.84
C GLY A 525 -11.82 9.02 -36.62
N VAL A 526 -12.36 9.25 -35.42
CA VAL A 526 -13.09 10.51 -35.15
C VAL A 526 -12.06 11.60 -34.84
N LYS A 527 -11.63 12.34 -35.86
CA LYS A 527 -10.88 13.60 -35.68
C LYS A 527 -11.85 14.64 -35.10
N LEU A 528 -11.86 14.81 -33.78
CA LEU A 528 -12.48 15.97 -33.13
C LEU A 528 -11.70 17.22 -33.57
N LYS A 529 -12.37 18.38 -33.73
CA LYS A 529 -11.68 19.66 -34.02
C LYS A 529 -10.70 19.95 -32.87
N GLU A 530 -9.41 19.88 -33.16
CA GLU A 530 -8.35 20.02 -32.15
C GLU A 530 -7.82 21.45 -32.18
N GLU A 531 -7.96 22.19 -31.08
CA GLU A 531 -7.22 23.44 -30.91
C GLU A 531 -5.94 23.16 -30.11
N PRO A 532 -4.75 23.48 -30.63
CA PRO A 532 -3.53 23.41 -29.84
C PRO A 532 -3.65 24.40 -28.68
N ALA A 533 -3.39 23.94 -27.45
CA ALA A 533 -3.51 24.73 -26.22
C ALA A 533 -2.66 26.04 -26.19
N GLY A 534 -1.81 26.26 -27.19
CA GLY A 534 -1.01 27.48 -27.38
C GLY A 534 -1.70 28.63 -28.09
N GLN A 535 -2.91 28.47 -28.63
CA GLN A 535 -3.66 29.53 -29.33
C GLN A 535 -4.89 29.99 -28.55
N LEU A 536 -4.74 30.37 -27.28
CA LEU A 536 -5.84 30.95 -26.49
C LEU A 536 -6.05 32.46 -26.75
N THR A 537 -5.35 33.04 -27.72
CA THR A 537 -5.51 34.44 -28.15
C THR A 537 -5.37 34.53 -29.66
N THR A 538 -6.37 34.11 -30.43
CA THR A 538 -7.03 34.90 -31.50
C THR A 538 -7.83 34.02 -32.45
N ALA A 539 -9.04 34.51 -32.75
CA ALA A 539 -9.80 34.42 -34.00
C ALA A 539 -10.71 33.19 -34.29
N ARG A 540 -12.01 33.51 -34.22
CA ARG A 540 -13.10 33.31 -35.21
C ARG A 540 -12.95 32.23 -36.31
N THR A 541 -13.96 31.36 -36.32
CA THR A 541 -14.68 30.75 -37.46
C THR A 541 -14.07 30.92 -38.86
N GLU A 542 -13.55 29.83 -39.41
CA GLU A 542 -13.75 29.47 -40.82
C GLU A 542 -14.09 27.96 -40.91
N GLU A 543 -15.12 27.66 -41.70
CA GLU A 543 -15.47 26.32 -42.15
C GLU A 543 -14.60 25.98 -43.36
N GLU A 544 -13.84 24.88 -43.30
CA GLU A 544 -13.35 24.23 -44.51
C GLU A 544 -13.63 22.73 -44.48
N THR A 545 -14.10 22.27 -45.65
CA THR A 545 -14.56 20.94 -45.94
C THR A 545 -13.42 20.07 -46.50
N SER A 546 -13.48 18.78 -46.16
CA SER A 546 -12.93 17.65 -46.93
C SER A 546 -11.41 17.54 -47.12
N GLY A 547 -10.83 16.50 -46.49
CA GLY A 547 -9.57 15.92 -46.92
C GLY A 547 -9.28 14.58 -46.24
N LYS A 548 -9.60 13.46 -46.91
CA LYS A 548 -9.14 12.12 -46.55
C LYS A 548 -7.61 12.12 -46.45
N THR A 549 -7.08 12.02 -45.24
CA THR A 549 -5.65 11.78 -44.99
C THR A 549 -5.52 10.61 -44.05
N SER A 550 -4.80 9.59 -44.51
CA SER A 550 -4.39 8.40 -43.76
C SER A 550 -3.53 8.81 -42.57
N GLY A 551 -4.18 9.05 -41.43
CA GLY A 551 -3.53 9.31 -40.15
C GLY A 551 -3.55 8.06 -39.29
N VAL A 552 -2.44 7.83 -38.57
CA VAL A 552 -2.35 6.83 -37.50
C VAL A 552 -3.47 7.10 -36.47
N PRO A 553 -4.22 6.09 -36.00
CA PRO A 553 -5.25 6.30 -34.99
C PRO A 553 -4.62 6.76 -33.66
N SER A 554 -4.96 7.97 -33.24
CA SER A 554 -4.60 8.52 -31.93
C SER A 554 -5.78 8.38 -30.98
N LEU A 555 -5.55 7.85 -29.77
CA LEU A 555 -6.55 7.75 -28.73
C LEU A 555 -6.46 8.97 -27.80
N LEU A 556 -7.59 9.61 -27.52
CA LEU A 556 -7.71 10.71 -26.57
C LEU A 556 -8.26 10.17 -25.25
N PHE A 557 -7.51 10.38 -24.16
CA PHE A 557 -7.95 9.99 -22.82
C PHE A 557 -8.26 11.22 -21.97
N PRO A 558 -9.44 11.29 -21.32
CA PRO A 558 -9.82 12.43 -20.49
C PRO A 558 -8.96 12.50 -19.24
N VAL A 559 -8.51 13.71 -18.89
CA VAL A 559 -7.84 14.04 -17.62
C VAL A 559 -8.87 14.73 -16.72
N ALA A 560 -9.08 14.17 -15.54
CA ALA A 560 -9.97 14.72 -14.52
C ALA A 560 -9.34 15.92 -13.78
#